data_AF-A0A151QSS0-F1
#
_entry.id   AF-A0A151QSS0-F1
#
_cell.length_a   1.000
_cell.length_b   1.000
_cell.length_c   1.000
_cell.angle_alpha   90.00
_cell.angle_beta   90.00
_cell.angle_gamma   90.00
#
_symmetry.space_group_name_H-M   'P 1'
#
loop_
_entity.id
_entity.type
_entity.pdbx_description
1 polymer ?
#
loop_
_entity_poly.entity_id
_entity_poly.type
_entity_poly.pdbx_seq_one_letter_code
_entity_poly.pdbx_strand_id
1 'polypeptide(L)'
;TPQSTTQETPYRLTYGTDAMIPVEVGETSHRRQVFNSEQNAQEIAADLDLIDELRDEARIHEEACKLRASRRYNTRVRPRSFRVGDLVWQLLGDARRDTLEGKLAPNWGGPF
;
A
#
# COMPACT_ATOMS: atom_id res chain seq x y z
N THR A 1 3.04 -10.60 -5.55
CA THR A 1 4.04 -9.78 -6.27
C THR A 1 4.68 -8.81 -5.30
N PRO A 2 5.96 -8.43 -5.52
CA PRO A 2 6.63 -7.46 -4.65
C PRO A 2 5.93 -6.11 -4.69
N GLN A 3 5.80 -5.46 -3.54
CA GLN A 3 5.22 -4.12 -3.44
C GLN A 3 6.34 -3.09 -3.63
N SER A 4 6.13 -2.07 -4.46
CA SER A 4 7.11 -1.01 -4.67
C SER A 4 7.43 -0.22 -3.38
N THR A 5 6.53 -0.26 -2.40
CA THR A 5 6.66 0.44 -1.12
C THR A 5 7.60 -0.27 -0.15
N THR A 6 7.59 -1.60 -0.13
CA THR A 6 8.39 -2.43 0.78
C THR A 6 9.51 -3.21 0.07
N GLN A 7 9.53 -3.20 -1.27
CA GLN A 7 10.35 -4.04 -2.15
C GLN A 7 10.14 -5.55 -1.97
N GLU A 8 9.20 -5.95 -1.12
CA GLU A 8 8.97 -7.35 -0.74
C GLU A 8 7.54 -7.79 -1.02
N THR A 9 7.32 -9.11 -1.05
CA THR A 9 5.95 -9.65 -1.19
C THR A 9 5.22 -9.67 0.15
N PRO A 10 3.91 -9.33 0.22
CA PRO A 10 3.16 -9.41 1.48
C PRO A 10 3.15 -10.82 2.08
N TYR A 11 3.20 -11.86 1.23
CA TYR A 11 3.24 -13.24 1.66
C TYR A 11 4.55 -13.56 2.38
N ARG A 12 5.70 -13.18 1.82
CA ARG A 12 7.02 -13.40 2.45
C ARG A 12 7.15 -12.68 3.78
N LEU A 13 6.65 -11.44 3.88
CA LEU A 13 6.65 -10.71 5.16
C LEU A 13 5.78 -11.37 6.24
N THR A 14 4.71 -12.07 5.83
CA THR A 14 3.78 -12.74 6.76
C THR A 14 4.28 -14.13 7.16
N TYR A 15 4.73 -14.92 6.20
CA TYR A 15 5.00 -16.36 6.36
C TYR A 15 6.49 -16.73 6.26
N GLY A 16 7.37 -15.77 6.00
CA GLY A 16 8.83 -15.96 5.94
C GLY A 16 9.37 -16.53 4.64
N THR A 17 8.51 -17.04 3.78
CA THR A 17 8.91 -17.75 2.57
C THR A 17 8.14 -17.22 1.37
N ASP A 18 8.67 -17.43 0.16
CA ASP A 18 7.98 -17.04 -1.05
C ASP A 18 6.75 -17.91 -1.33
N ALA A 19 5.68 -17.27 -1.80
CA ALA A 19 4.46 -17.99 -2.17
C ALA A 19 4.67 -18.86 -3.41
N MET A 20 4.30 -20.14 -3.33
CA MET A 20 4.13 -20.96 -4.52
C MET A 20 2.81 -20.59 -5.21
N ILE A 21 2.90 -19.98 -6.39
CA ILE A 21 1.71 -19.69 -7.21
C ILE A 21 1.18 -21.02 -7.74
N PRO A 22 -0.10 -21.36 -7.50
CA PRO A 22 -0.70 -22.54 -8.12
C PRO A 22 -0.76 -22.32 -9.64
N VAL A 23 -0.10 -23.18 -10.40
CA VAL A 23 -0.26 -23.24 -11.86
C VAL A 23 -1.50 -24.08 -12.17
N GLU A 24 -2.46 -23.49 -12.88
CA GLU A 24 -3.59 -24.20 -13.45
C GLU A 24 -3.11 -25.08 -14.61
N VAL A 25 -2.79 -26.33 -14.26
CA VAL A 25 -2.87 -27.57 -15.05
C VAL A 25 -2.46 -27.50 -16.53
N GLY A 26 -1.23 -27.96 -16.80
CA GLY A 26 -0.82 -28.48 -18.10
C GLY A 26 0.51 -29.24 -18.01
N GLU A 27 1.51 -28.60 -17.40
CA GLU A 27 2.88 -29.13 -17.29
C GLU A 27 3.41 -29.03 -15.85
N THR A 28 4.15 -30.04 -15.40
CA THR A 28 4.83 -29.98 -14.10
C THR A 28 5.88 -28.86 -14.14
N SER A 29 5.79 -27.88 -13.23
CA SER A 29 6.80 -26.83 -13.17
C SER A 29 8.18 -27.42 -12.89
N HIS A 30 9.24 -26.80 -13.43
CA HIS A 30 10.63 -27.23 -13.18
C HIS A 30 10.93 -27.31 -11.66
N ARG A 31 10.38 -26.39 -10.87
CA ARG A 31 10.44 -26.41 -9.40
C ARG A 31 9.84 -27.67 -8.77
N ARG A 32 8.78 -28.26 -9.35
CA ARG A 32 8.24 -29.56 -8.89
C ARG A 32 9.13 -30.72 -9.31
N GLN A 33 9.74 -30.67 -10.49
CA GLN A 33 10.58 -31.74 -11.02
C GLN A 33 11.89 -31.88 -10.24
N VAL A 34 12.49 -30.77 -9.80
CA VAL A 34 13.77 -30.71 -9.10
C VAL A 34 13.59 -30.56 -7.57
N PHE A 35 12.37 -30.80 -7.07
CA PHE A 35 12.10 -30.64 -5.64
C PHE A 35 12.94 -31.61 -4.80
N ASN A 36 13.74 -31.06 -3.90
CA ASN A 36 14.49 -31.79 -2.89
C ASN A 36 13.98 -31.36 -1.51
N SER A 37 13.40 -32.28 -0.77
CA SER A 37 12.81 -32.00 0.54
C SER A 37 13.83 -31.60 1.60
N GLU A 38 15.02 -32.22 1.60
CA GLU A 38 16.06 -31.93 2.58
C GLU A 38 16.64 -30.53 2.37
N GLN A 39 16.98 -30.21 1.12
CA GLN A 39 17.45 -28.88 0.76
C GLN A 39 16.37 -27.82 1.05
N ASN A 40 15.11 -28.08 0.70
CA ASN A 40 14.01 -27.17 0.98
C ASN A 40 13.83 -26.92 2.48
N ALA A 41 14.00 -27.93 3.33
CA ALA A 41 13.93 -27.74 4.79
C ALA A 41 15.07 -26.86 5.33
N GLN A 42 16.29 -27.00 4.78
CA GLN A 42 17.43 -26.16 5.12
C GLN A 42 17.21 -24.69 4.71
N GLU A 43 16.72 -24.46 3.49
CA GLU A 43 16.43 -23.11 3.00
C GLU A 43 15.30 -22.45 3.80
N ILE A 44 14.24 -23.19 4.16
CA ILE A 44 13.17 -22.66 5.02
C ILE A 44 13.72 -22.23 6.39
N ALA A 45 14.65 -22.99 6.98
CA ALA A 45 15.25 -22.62 8.24
C ALA A 45 16.06 -21.32 8.11
N ALA A 46 16.85 -21.19 7.04
CA ALA A 46 17.61 -19.97 6.76
C ALA A 46 16.68 -18.76 6.50
N ASP A 47 15.60 -18.93 5.74
CA ASP A 47 14.61 -17.89 5.49
C ASP A 47 13.94 -17.41 6.80
N LEU A 48 13.65 -18.34 7.72
CA LEU A 48 13.08 -18.02 9.04
C LEU A 48 14.08 -17.28 9.92
N ASP A 49 15.37 -17.57 9.84
CA ASP A 49 16.40 -16.85 10.57
C ASP A 49 16.55 -15.40 10.06
N LEU A 50 16.32 -15.16 8.76
CA LEU A 50 16.48 -13.85 8.11
C LEU A 50 15.19 -13.01 8.07
N ILE A 51 14.04 -13.59 8.44
CA ILE A 51 12.73 -12.95 8.26
C ILE A 51 12.62 -11.58 8.96
N ASP A 52 13.23 -11.45 10.13
CA ASP A 52 13.14 -10.22 10.92
C ASP A 52 13.98 -9.10 10.30
N GLU A 53 15.14 -9.42 9.74
CA GLU A 53 15.96 -8.48 8.97
C GLU A 53 15.20 -7.97 7.73
N LEU A 54 14.54 -8.88 7.00
CA LEU A 54 13.71 -8.54 5.84
C LEU A 54 12.53 -7.64 6.23
N ARG A 55 11.91 -7.88 7.39
CA ARG A 55 10.81 -7.04 7.90
C ARG A 55 11.31 -5.65 8.29
N ASP A 56 12.49 -5.56 8.89
CA ASP A 56 13.09 -4.28 9.23
C ASP A 56 13.46 -3.48 7.98
N GLU A 57 14.05 -4.11 6.98
CA GLU A 57 14.33 -3.48 5.68
C GLU A 57 13.06 -3.00 4.99
N ALA A 58 12.02 -3.85 4.95
CA ALA A 58 10.71 -3.49 4.41
C ALA A 58 10.10 -2.28 5.12
N ARG A 59 10.23 -2.18 6.45
CA ARG A 59 9.77 -1.03 7.25
C ARG A 59 10.54 0.24 6.89
N ILE A 60 11.86 0.17 6.73
CA ILE A 60 12.69 1.32 6.32
C ILE A 60 12.23 1.83 4.95
N HIS A 61 12.01 0.93 3.99
CA HIS A 61 11.48 1.30 2.67
C HIS A 61 10.10 1.94 2.75
N GLU A 62 9.19 1.39 3.55
CA GLU A 62 7.85 1.93 3.74
C GLU A 62 7.91 3.36 4.32
N GLU A 63 8.70 3.57 5.37
CA GLU A 63 8.89 4.88 5.98
C GLU A 63 9.48 5.89 4.99
N ALA A 64 10.50 5.50 4.24
CA ALA A 64 11.09 6.34 3.19
C ALA A 64 10.05 6.74 2.13
N CYS A 65 9.20 5.79 1.71
CA CYS A 65 8.11 6.04 0.77
C CYS A 65 7.06 7.01 1.36
N LYS A 66 6.63 6.80 2.61
CA LYS A 66 5.71 7.71 3.32
C LYS A 66 6.28 9.12 3.43
N LEU A 67 7.55 9.26 3.80
CA LEU A 67 8.24 10.55 3.90
C LEU A 67 8.35 11.25 2.53
N ARG A 68 8.64 10.50 1.47
CA ARG A 68 8.70 11.05 0.10
C ARG A 68 7.32 11.55 -0.34
N ALA A 69 6.27 10.77 -0.09
CA ALA A 69 4.90 11.15 -0.41
C ALA A 69 4.44 12.37 0.38
N SER A 70 4.71 12.41 1.70
CA SER A 70 4.33 13.53 2.56
C SER A 70 5.04 14.82 2.16
N ARG A 71 6.35 14.78 1.89
CA ARG A 71 7.12 15.93 1.39
C ARG A 71 6.52 16.44 0.09
N ARG A 72 6.24 15.55 -0.87
CA ARG A 72 5.65 15.93 -2.16
C ARG A 72 4.28 16.59 -1.98
N TYR A 73 3.42 16.03 -1.13
CA TYR A 73 2.13 16.61 -0.83
C TYR A 73 2.28 17.99 -0.17
N ASN A 74 3.09 18.08 0.89
CA ASN A 74 3.27 19.29 1.69
C ASN A 74 3.87 20.46 0.89
N THR A 75 4.66 20.21 -0.16
CA THR A 75 5.12 21.31 -1.05
C THR A 75 3.99 22.07 -1.73
N ARG A 76 2.81 21.47 -1.89
CA ARG A 76 1.64 22.09 -2.53
C ARG A 76 0.63 22.64 -1.53
N VAL A 77 0.72 22.22 -0.27
CA VAL A 77 -0.20 22.65 0.77
C VAL A 77 0.24 24.01 1.29
N ARG A 78 -0.67 24.98 1.21
CA ARG A 78 -0.51 26.27 1.89
C ARG A 78 -1.26 26.20 3.23
N PRO A 79 -0.57 26.27 4.38
CA PRO A 79 -1.23 26.31 5.67
C PRO A 79 -2.21 27.49 5.73
N ARG A 80 -3.42 27.23 6.21
CA ARG A 80 -4.40 28.28 6.55
C ARG A 80 -4.84 28.06 7.99
N SER A 81 -4.85 29.13 8.76
CA SER A 81 -5.48 29.16 10.07
C SER A 81 -6.86 29.79 9.95
N PHE A 82 -7.81 29.27 10.73
CA PHE A 82 -9.16 29.80 10.82
C PHE A 82 -9.44 30.19 12.27
N ARG A 83 -10.23 31.24 12.47
CA ARG A 83 -10.71 31.73 13.76
C ARG A 83 -12.22 31.61 13.84
N VAL A 84 -12.74 31.64 15.07
CA VAL A 84 -14.19 31.73 15.29
C VAL A 84 -14.71 33.01 14.61
N GLY A 85 -15.68 32.84 13.71
CA GLY A 85 -16.25 33.92 12.90
C GLY A 85 -15.69 34.02 11.48
N ASP A 86 -14.67 33.24 11.11
CA ASP A 86 -14.19 33.20 9.72
C ASP A 86 -15.16 32.39 8.85
N LEU A 87 -15.58 32.97 7.73
CA LEU A 87 -16.44 32.29 6.76
C LEU A 87 -15.65 31.26 5.95
N VAL A 88 -16.14 30.03 5.91
CA VAL A 88 -15.51 28.93 5.16
C VAL A 88 -16.48 28.26 4.19
N TRP A 89 -15.95 27.87 3.03
CA TRP A 89 -16.67 27.05 2.06
C TRP A 89 -16.49 25.57 2.38
N GLN A 90 -17.58 24.82 2.47
CA GLN A 90 -17.54 23.38 2.67
C GLN A 90 -17.68 22.65 1.33
N LEU A 91 -16.80 21.69 1.07
CA LEU A 91 -16.91 20.83 -0.11
C LEU A 91 -18.19 19.99 0.01
N LEU A 92 -19.07 20.10 -0.98
CA LEU A 92 -20.32 19.37 -1.05
C LEU A 92 -20.03 17.98 -1.62
N GLY A 93 -19.91 16.99 -0.74
CA GLY A 93 -19.78 15.58 -1.13
C GLY A 93 -21.03 15.09 -1.87
N ASP A 94 -20.91 13.99 -2.61
CA ASP A 94 -21.97 13.51 -3.50
C ASP A 94 -23.32 13.28 -2.78
N ALA A 95 -23.28 12.91 -1.50
CA ALA A 95 -24.48 12.72 -0.67
C ALA A 95 -25.26 14.01 -0.34
N ARG A 96 -24.64 15.19 -0.47
CA ARG A 96 -25.26 16.50 -0.16
C ARG A 96 -25.57 17.31 -1.43
N ARG A 97 -25.21 16.80 -2.60
CA ARG A 97 -25.54 17.44 -3.88
C ARG A 97 -27.01 17.19 -4.22
N ASP A 98 -27.69 18.22 -4.68
CA ASP A 98 -29.02 18.04 -5.24
C ASP A 98 -28.89 17.22 -6.54
N THR A 99 -29.51 16.04 -6.55
CA THR A 99 -29.48 15.14 -7.70
C THR A 99 -30.24 15.73 -8.90
N LEU A 100 -31.13 16.70 -8.64
CA LEU A 100 -31.90 17.41 -9.65
C LEU A 100 -31.06 18.48 -10.39
N GLU A 101 -30.06 19.08 -9.74
CA GLU A 101 -29.17 20.07 -10.35
C GLU A 101 -28.15 19.44 -11.31
N GLY A 102 -27.99 18.12 -11.24
CA GLY A 102 -27.17 17.35 -12.18
C GLY A 102 -25.70 17.79 -12.20
N LYS A 103 -25.08 17.72 -13.38
CA LYS A 103 -23.62 17.96 -13.56
C LYS A 103 -23.18 19.41 -13.27
N LEU A 104 -24.13 20.36 -13.22
CA LEU A 104 -23.85 21.79 -13.03
C LEU A 104 -24.07 22.26 -11.58
N ALA A 105 -24.39 21.33 -10.67
CA ALA A 105 -24.51 21.64 -9.25
C ALA A 105 -23.20 22.24 -8.68
N PRO A 106 -23.28 23.21 -7.78
CA PRO A 106 -22.10 23.78 -7.15
C PRO A 106 -21.37 22.73 -6.30
N ASN A 107 -20.04 22.69 -6.45
CA ASN A 107 -19.19 21.76 -5.69
C ASN A 107 -18.98 22.20 -4.23
N TRP A 108 -19.33 23.44 -3.90
CA TRP A 108 -19.11 24.05 -2.59
C TRP A 108 -20.45 24.57 -2.07
N GLY A 109 -20.80 24.20 -0.85
CA GLY A 109 -21.97 24.76 -0.16
C GLY A 109 -21.52 25.88 0.76
N GLY A 110 -22.25 27.00 0.70
CA GLY A 110 -22.28 28.13 1.65
C GLY A 110 -20.94 28.76 2.06
N PRO A 111 -20.95 30.03 2.46
CA PRO A 111 -20.02 30.50 3.48
C PRO A 111 -20.66 30.24 4.85
N PHE A 112 -20.07 29.33 5.63
CA PHE A 112 -20.46 29.02 7.01
C PHE A 112 -19.59 29.75 8.01
#